data_AF-A0A0C9QWS7-F1
#
_entry.id   AF-A0A0C9QWS7-F1
#
_cell.length_a   1.000
_cell.length_b   1.000
_cell.length_c   1.000
_cell.angle_alpha   90.00
_cell.angle_beta   90.00
_cell.angle_gamma   90.00
#
_symmetry.space_group_name_H-M   'P 1'
#
loop_
_entity.id
_entity.type
_entity.pdbx_description
1 polymer ?
#
loop_
_entity_poly.entity_id
_entity_poly.type
_entity_poly.pdbx_seq_one_letter_code
_entity_poly.pdbx_strand_id
1 'polypeptide(L)'
;MGRKIPGKKHKGVKDPEKQRARRWNELKTKVNNPPKNDDQMIPKSLQRVIKLKDDVKSGRIGIAKRKSRGKVKERLIKVGGGGLMNHPKGRPEKAVPVFNQLPNEKPHVFLNRVNRETRNFINETVFEKKYNVQVKRNPESGMIEGLEKRAMDEIDELMKLQNKHKNIGKKKKKKKNMMKRP
;
A
#
# COMPACT_ATOMS: atom_id res chain seq x y z
N MET A 1 43.20 -15.06 20.76
CA MET A 1 42.19 -16.14 20.84
C MET A 1 41.20 -15.82 21.96
N GLY A 2 39.93 -15.57 21.65
CA GLY A 2 38.93 -15.16 22.65
C GLY A 2 38.46 -16.33 23.51
N ARG A 3 38.45 -16.17 24.84
CA ARG A 3 37.91 -17.17 25.78
C ARG A 3 36.38 -17.26 25.62
N LYS A 4 35.87 -18.49 25.45
CA LYS A 4 34.44 -18.78 25.30
C LYS A 4 33.73 -18.61 26.65
N ILE A 5 32.73 -17.73 26.72
CA ILE A 5 31.94 -17.51 27.94
C ILE A 5 31.01 -18.72 28.15
N PRO A 6 31.03 -19.38 29.32
CA PRO A 6 30.18 -20.54 29.58
C PRO A 6 28.70 -20.12 29.67
N GLY A 7 27.85 -20.88 28.98
CA GLY A 7 26.40 -20.64 28.98
C GLY A 7 25.76 -20.93 30.34
N LYS A 8 24.72 -20.16 30.68
CA LYS A 8 23.94 -20.35 31.91
C LYS A 8 23.19 -21.67 31.84
N LYS A 9 23.52 -22.62 32.73
CA LYS A 9 22.77 -23.88 32.86
C LYS A 9 21.44 -23.63 33.57
N HIS A 10 20.34 -24.09 32.97
CA HIS A 10 19.03 -24.06 33.62
C HIS A 10 19.04 -25.07 34.77
N LYS A 11 19.03 -24.58 36.02
CA LYS A 11 18.77 -25.44 37.18
C LYS A 11 17.26 -25.66 37.26
N GLY A 12 16.84 -26.92 37.36
CA GLY A 12 15.45 -27.26 37.63
C GLY A 12 14.96 -26.66 38.95
N VAL A 13 13.71 -26.92 39.29
CA VAL A 13 13.15 -26.50 40.58
C VAL A 13 13.92 -27.19 41.69
N LYS A 14 14.63 -26.41 42.51
CA LYS A 14 15.53 -26.91 43.56
C LYS A 14 14.79 -27.80 44.57
N ASP A 15 13.62 -27.36 45.02
CA ASP A 15 12.74 -28.09 45.96
C ASP A 15 11.28 -28.03 45.46
N PRO A 16 10.71 -29.13 44.94
CA PRO A 16 9.34 -29.16 44.40
C PRO A 16 8.27 -28.80 45.44
N GLU A 17 8.49 -29.16 46.70
CA GLU A 17 7.50 -28.96 47.78
C GLU A 17 7.38 -27.49 48.17
N LYS A 18 8.51 -26.77 48.24
CA LYS A 18 8.51 -25.33 48.50
C LYS A 18 7.81 -24.56 47.38
N GLN A 19 7.97 -25.01 46.13
CA GLN A 19 7.26 -24.40 45.00
C GLN A 19 5.75 -24.66 45.08
N ARG A 20 5.34 -25.89 45.44
CA ARG A 20 3.92 -26.21 45.68
C ARG A 20 3.33 -25.35 46.79
N ALA A 21 4.01 -25.24 47.93
CA ALA A 21 3.56 -24.43 49.07
C ALA A 21 3.38 -22.95 48.70
N ARG A 22 4.33 -22.37 47.95
CA ARG A 22 4.20 -20.99 47.42
C ARG A 22 2.98 -20.85 46.52
N ARG A 23 2.79 -21.78 45.58
CA ARG A 23 1.62 -21.77 44.68
C ARG A 23 0.31 -21.88 45.46
N TRP A 24 0.23 -22.75 46.47
CA TRP A 24 -0.97 -22.88 47.31
C TRP A 24 -1.26 -21.60 48.13
N ASN A 25 -0.23 -20.96 48.69
CA ASN A 25 -0.39 -19.69 49.39
C ASN A 25 -0.87 -18.57 48.46
N GLU A 26 -0.37 -18.50 47.23
CA GLU A 26 -0.82 -17.53 46.21
C GLU A 26 -2.25 -17.77 45.73
N LEU A 27 -2.69 -19.03 45.69
CA LEU A 27 -4.04 -19.40 45.29
C LEU A 27 -5.05 -19.14 46.41
N LYS A 28 -4.65 -19.27 47.68
CA LYS A 28 -5.52 -19.05 48.85
C LYS A 28 -6.09 -17.64 48.90
N THR A 29 -5.37 -16.64 48.39
CA THR A 29 -5.81 -15.23 48.36
C THR A 29 -6.65 -14.87 47.13
N LYS A 30 -6.70 -15.74 46.11
CA LYS A 30 -7.44 -15.51 44.87
C LYS A 30 -8.79 -16.22 44.95
N VAL A 31 -9.82 -15.46 45.28
CA VAL A 31 -11.20 -15.96 45.18
C VAL A 31 -11.65 -15.86 43.72
N ASN A 32 -12.16 -16.95 43.15
CA ASN A 32 -12.79 -16.96 41.83
C ASN A 32 -14.19 -16.34 41.92
N ASN A 33 -14.27 -15.08 42.32
CA ASN A 33 -15.53 -14.34 42.29
C ASN A 33 -15.77 -13.84 40.86
N PRO A 34 -17.02 -13.90 40.37
CA PRO A 34 -17.38 -13.25 39.12
C PRO A 34 -17.07 -11.75 39.20
N PRO A 35 -16.68 -11.10 38.10
CA PRO A 35 -16.46 -9.66 38.07
C PRO A 35 -17.69 -8.94 38.65
N LYS A 36 -17.49 -8.09 39.66
CA LYS A 36 -18.57 -7.33 40.27
C LYS A 36 -18.65 -5.97 39.58
N ASN A 37 -19.83 -5.67 39.03
CA ASN A 37 -20.37 -4.40 38.54
C ASN A 37 -20.52 -4.28 37.02
N ASP A 38 -21.76 -3.94 36.63
CA ASP A 38 -22.30 -3.63 35.30
C ASP A 38 -21.80 -2.30 34.72
N ASP A 39 -20.80 -1.68 35.34
CA ASP A 39 -20.20 -0.42 34.89
C ASP A 39 -19.25 -0.69 33.72
N GLN A 40 -19.83 -0.96 32.56
CA GLN A 40 -19.08 -1.08 31.31
C GLN A 40 -18.46 0.28 30.99
N MET A 41 -17.15 0.38 31.18
CA MET A 41 -16.40 1.59 30.80
C MET A 41 -16.62 1.89 29.32
N ILE A 42 -16.89 3.17 29.02
CA ILE A 42 -17.01 3.63 27.64
C ILE A 42 -15.73 3.28 26.86
N PRO A 43 -15.82 2.59 25.71
CA PRO A 43 -14.65 2.26 24.92
C PRO A 43 -13.83 3.50 24.54
N LYS A 44 -12.49 3.37 24.56
CA LYS A 44 -11.55 4.47 24.23
C LYS A 44 -11.77 5.07 22.85
N SER A 45 -12.28 4.28 21.90
CA SER A 45 -12.70 4.77 20.58
C SER A 45 -13.82 5.81 20.69
N LEU A 46 -14.86 5.51 21.47
CA LEU A 46 -16.00 6.40 21.64
C LEU A 46 -15.63 7.65 22.43
N GLN A 47 -14.80 7.52 23.48
CA GLN A 47 -14.26 8.67 24.22
C GLN A 47 -13.52 9.65 23.30
N ARG A 48 -12.75 9.15 22.32
CA ARG A 48 -12.04 10.01 21.34
C ARG A 48 -13.01 10.76 20.42
N VAL A 49 -14.12 10.12 20.00
CA VAL A 49 -15.13 10.75 19.16
C VAL A 49 -15.88 11.84 19.93
N ILE A 50 -16.27 11.57 21.18
CA ILE A 50 -16.90 12.54 22.08
C ILE A 50 -15.98 13.76 22.24
N LYS A 51 -14.70 13.51 22.57
CA LYS A 51 -13.70 14.58 22.68
C LYS A 51 -13.57 15.40 21.40
N LEU A 52 -13.51 14.75 20.22
CA LEU A 52 -13.42 15.45 18.95
C LEU A 52 -14.64 16.34 18.69
N LYS A 53 -15.84 15.85 19.00
CA LYS A 53 -17.09 16.62 18.91
C LYS A 53 -17.05 17.85 19.82
N ASP A 54 -16.61 17.68 21.06
CA ASP A 54 -16.53 18.76 22.04
C ASP A 54 -15.45 19.78 21.68
N ASP A 55 -14.30 19.34 21.18
CA ASP A 55 -13.21 20.20 20.72
C ASP A 55 -13.60 21.00 19.46
N VAL A 56 -14.42 20.43 18.57
CA VAL A 56 -15.02 21.17 17.43
C VAL A 56 -16.08 22.16 17.90
N LYS A 57 -16.97 21.76 18.83
CA LYS A 57 -18.03 22.62 19.36
C LYS A 57 -17.47 23.80 20.18
N SER A 58 -16.40 23.56 20.94
CA SER A 58 -15.69 24.59 21.72
C SER A 58 -14.75 25.45 20.87
N GLY A 59 -14.60 25.15 19.58
CA GLY A 59 -13.76 25.93 18.66
C GLY A 59 -12.26 25.74 18.85
N ARG A 60 -11.81 24.79 19.70
CA ARG A 60 -10.38 24.40 19.79
C ARG A 60 -9.87 23.82 18.48
N ILE A 61 -10.73 23.09 17.78
CA ILE A 61 -10.45 22.58 16.44
C ILE A 61 -11.18 23.46 15.43
N GLY A 62 -10.43 24.34 14.76
CA GLY A 62 -10.96 25.16 13.68
C GLY A 62 -11.37 24.30 12.49
N ILE A 63 -12.65 24.39 12.09
CA ILE A 63 -13.10 23.82 10.81
C ILE A 63 -12.55 24.71 9.72
N ALA A 64 -11.55 24.22 8.97
CA ALA A 64 -11.03 24.94 7.83
C ALA A 64 -12.18 25.21 6.84
N LYS A 65 -12.52 26.49 6.64
CA LYS A 65 -13.50 26.90 5.63
C LYS A 65 -12.97 26.47 4.26
N ARG A 66 -13.67 25.55 3.58
CA ARG A 66 -13.33 25.21 2.18
C ARG A 66 -13.42 26.50 1.37
N LYS A 67 -12.29 26.95 0.80
CA LYS A 67 -12.29 28.06 -0.17
C LYS A 67 -13.25 27.68 -1.30
N SER A 68 -14.32 28.45 -1.50
CA SER A 68 -15.20 28.27 -2.66
C SER A 68 -14.34 28.52 -3.90
N ARG A 69 -14.13 27.49 -4.72
CA ARG A 69 -13.53 27.68 -6.04
C ARG A 69 -14.49 28.58 -6.82
N GLY A 70 -14.11 29.84 -7.04
CA GLY A 70 -14.91 30.77 -7.84
C GLY A 70 -15.26 30.14 -9.19
N LYS A 71 -16.43 30.46 -9.74
CA LYS A 71 -16.84 30.01 -11.07
C LYS A 71 -15.77 30.44 -12.07
N VAL A 72 -14.96 29.49 -12.52
CA VAL A 72 -13.93 29.74 -13.52
C VAL A 72 -14.69 30.07 -14.80
N LYS A 73 -14.68 31.35 -15.21
CA LYS A 73 -15.15 31.79 -16.54
C LYS A 73 -14.52 30.86 -17.57
N GLU A 74 -15.31 30.38 -18.53
CA GLU A 74 -14.97 29.42 -19.60
C GLU A 74 -13.49 29.43 -19.98
N ARG A 75 -12.67 28.64 -19.27
CA ARG A 75 -11.29 28.38 -19.66
C ARG A 75 -11.30 27.00 -20.31
N LEU A 76 -10.64 26.90 -21.45
CA LEU A 76 -10.36 25.61 -22.08
C LEU A 76 -9.77 24.66 -21.03
N ILE A 77 -10.33 23.47 -20.94
CA ILE A 77 -9.91 22.46 -19.97
C ILE A 77 -8.53 21.97 -20.39
N LYS A 78 -7.58 22.01 -19.45
CA LYS A 78 -6.25 21.43 -19.58
C LYS A 78 -6.11 20.31 -18.56
N VAL A 79 -5.82 19.10 -19.04
CA VAL A 79 -5.59 17.91 -18.21
C VAL A 79 -4.14 17.45 -18.42
N GLY A 80 -3.41 17.32 -17.31
CA GLY A 80 -1.97 16.98 -17.34
C GLY A 80 -1.06 18.21 -17.40
N GLY A 81 0.24 17.96 -17.60
CA GLY A 81 1.27 19.02 -17.67
C GLY A 81 1.73 19.57 -16.31
N GLY A 82 1.22 19.05 -15.19
CA GLY A 82 1.86 19.19 -13.89
C GLY A 82 2.99 18.17 -13.81
N GLY A 83 4.24 18.63 -13.84
CA GLY A 83 5.39 17.76 -13.70
C GLY A 83 5.28 16.96 -12.41
N LEU A 84 5.11 15.64 -12.53
CA LEU A 84 5.34 14.76 -11.40
C LEU A 84 6.82 14.93 -11.05
N MET A 85 7.10 15.26 -9.79
CA MET A 85 8.47 15.28 -9.28
C MET A 85 8.99 13.85 -9.41
N ASN A 86 9.73 13.59 -10.49
CA ASN A 86 10.37 12.30 -10.68
C ASN A 86 11.30 12.09 -9.49
N HIS A 87 11.02 11.07 -8.68
CA HIS A 87 11.90 10.73 -7.57
C HIS A 87 13.31 10.49 -8.16
N PRO A 88 14.40 11.00 -7.56
CA PRO A 88 15.74 10.92 -8.15
C PRO A 88 16.25 9.48 -8.38
N LYS A 89 15.65 8.50 -7.69
CA LYS A 89 15.88 7.06 -7.87
C LYS A 89 14.74 6.33 -8.58
N GLY A 90 13.75 7.06 -9.09
CA GLY A 90 12.61 6.54 -9.81
C GLY A 90 13.00 6.19 -11.24
N ARG A 91 12.34 5.17 -11.79
CA ARG A 91 12.46 4.89 -13.23
C ARG A 91 11.84 6.05 -14.02
N PRO A 92 12.38 6.41 -15.19
CA PRO A 92 11.74 7.39 -16.05
C PRO A 92 10.35 6.88 -16.44
N GLU A 93 9.33 7.68 -16.13
CA GLU A 93 7.96 7.38 -16.55
C GLU A 93 7.80 7.65 -18.05
N LYS A 94 6.96 6.85 -18.71
CA LYS A 94 6.59 7.12 -20.10
C LYS A 94 5.85 8.46 -20.16
N ALA A 95 6.29 9.34 -21.05
CA ALA A 95 5.70 10.67 -21.19
C ALA A 95 4.18 10.56 -21.45
N VAL A 96 3.40 11.14 -20.55
CA VAL A 96 1.95 11.21 -20.68
C VAL A 96 1.59 12.42 -21.55
N PRO A 97 0.78 12.26 -22.60
CA PRO A 97 0.32 13.38 -23.41
C PRO A 97 -0.40 14.43 -22.56
N VAL A 98 -0.19 15.71 -22.87
CA VAL A 98 -0.94 16.81 -22.27
C VAL A 98 -2.20 17.02 -23.09
N PHE A 99 -3.37 16.91 -22.45
CA PHE A 99 -4.64 17.07 -23.15
C PHE A 99 -5.14 18.51 -23.00
N ASN A 100 -5.22 19.22 -24.11
CA ASN A 100 -5.84 20.53 -24.20
C ASN A 100 -7.17 20.41 -24.93
N GLN A 101 -8.21 21.04 -24.40
CA GLN A 101 -9.48 21.21 -25.08
C GLN A 101 -9.29 22.14 -26.28
N LEU A 102 -9.85 21.77 -27.44
CA LEU A 102 -9.80 22.62 -28.63
C LEU A 102 -10.79 23.80 -28.49
N PRO A 103 -10.52 24.95 -29.15
CA PRO A 103 -11.39 26.14 -29.08
C PRO A 103 -12.89 25.87 -29.36
N ASN A 104 -13.20 24.95 -30.27
CA ASN A 104 -14.58 24.64 -30.69
C ASN A 104 -15.10 23.30 -30.12
N GLU A 105 -14.35 22.64 -29.25
CA GLU A 105 -14.73 21.34 -28.69
C GLU A 105 -15.60 21.54 -27.44
N LYS A 106 -16.79 20.91 -27.40
CA LYS A 106 -17.63 20.94 -26.20
C LYS A 106 -16.96 20.16 -25.05
N PRO A 107 -17.11 20.56 -23.77
CA PRO A 107 -16.44 19.91 -22.64
C PRO A 107 -16.64 18.39 -22.56
N HIS A 108 -17.84 17.88 -22.87
CA HIS A 108 -18.11 16.44 -22.84
C HIS A 108 -17.39 15.68 -23.97
N VAL A 109 -17.26 16.28 -25.15
CA VAL A 109 -16.51 15.71 -26.29
C VAL A 109 -15.04 15.60 -25.93
N PHE A 110 -14.50 16.66 -25.32
CA PHE A 110 -13.14 16.67 -24.78
C PHE A 110 -12.92 15.55 -23.77
N LEU A 111 -13.78 15.41 -22.76
CA LEU A 111 -13.64 14.36 -21.76
C LEU A 111 -13.74 12.95 -22.37
N ASN A 112 -14.61 12.75 -23.37
CA ASN A 112 -14.70 11.49 -24.10
C ASN A 112 -13.42 11.18 -24.88
N ARG A 113 -12.83 12.19 -25.52
CA ARG A 113 -11.53 12.08 -26.21
C ARG A 113 -10.42 11.72 -25.24
N VAL A 114 -10.31 12.44 -24.12
CA VAL A 114 -9.34 12.16 -23.04
C VAL A 114 -9.50 10.73 -22.52
N ASN A 115 -10.73 10.29 -22.25
CA ASN A 115 -11.00 8.93 -21.78
C ASN A 115 -10.57 7.87 -22.80
N ARG A 116 -10.82 8.09 -24.09
CA ARG A 116 -10.39 7.18 -25.16
C ARG A 116 -8.86 7.11 -25.23
N GLU A 117 -8.19 8.26 -25.26
CA GLU A 117 -6.72 8.33 -25.34
C GLU A 117 -6.05 7.73 -24.10
N THR A 118 -6.63 7.96 -22.91
CA THR A 118 -6.18 7.35 -21.65
C THR A 118 -6.30 5.83 -21.69
N ARG A 119 -7.44 5.28 -22.15
CA ARG A 119 -7.61 3.82 -22.29
C ARG A 119 -6.63 3.23 -23.30
N ASN A 120 -6.41 3.90 -24.43
CA ASN A 120 -5.44 3.49 -25.43
C ASN A 120 -4.03 3.44 -24.85
N PHE A 121 -3.63 4.48 -24.09
CA PHE A 121 -2.34 4.53 -23.41
C PHE A 121 -2.18 3.41 -22.37
N ILE A 122 -3.20 3.15 -21.55
CA ILE A 122 -3.18 2.04 -20.59
C ILE A 122 -2.99 0.71 -21.31
N ASN A 123 -3.80 0.45 -22.34
CA ASN A 123 -3.73 -0.80 -23.11
C ASN A 123 -2.36 -0.99 -23.76
N GLU A 124 -1.80 0.09 -24.30
CA GLU A 124 -0.45 0.10 -24.88
C GLU A 124 0.61 -0.21 -23.83
N THR A 125 0.60 0.44 -22.65
CA THR A 125 1.58 0.13 -21.59
C THR A 125 1.46 -1.31 -21.08
N VAL A 126 0.25 -1.89 -21.07
CA VAL A 126 0.04 -3.30 -20.75
C VAL A 126 0.63 -4.20 -21.83
N PHE A 127 0.43 -3.85 -23.11
CA PHE A 127 1.00 -4.55 -24.25
C PHE A 127 2.54 -4.52 -24.22
N GLU A 128 3.13 -3.35 -24.04
CA GLU A 128 4.58 -3.13 -23.91
C GLU A 128 5.19 -4.01 -22.82
N LYS A 129 4.58 -4.03 -21.62
CA LYS A 129 5.03 -4.87 -20.50
C LYS A 129 4.90 -6.36 -20.79
N LYS A 130 3.82 -6.77 -21.46
CA LYS A 130 3.54 -8.18 -21.74
C LYS A 130 4.53 -8.76 -22.74
N TYR A 131 4.84 -8.02 -23.81
CA TYR A 131 5.71 -8.48 -24.90
C TYR A 131 7.15 -7.95 -24.79
N ASN A 132 7.45 -7.16 -23.76
CA ASN A 132 8.74 -6.53 -23.54
C ASN A 132 9.20 -5.71 -24.77
N VAL A 133 8.25 -4.95 -25.32
CA VAL A 133 8.44 -4.06 -26.47
C VAL A 133 8.11 -2.63 -26.05
N GLN A 134 8.64 -1.65 -26.77
CA GLN A 134 8.32 -0.24 -26.64
C GLN A 134 7.65 0.22 -27.94
N VAL A 135 6.49 0.87 -27.80
CA VAL A 135 5.74 1.42 -28.93
C VAL A 135 6.25 2.84 -29.16
N LYS A 136 6.82 3.08 -30.34
CA LYS A 136 7.25 4.42 -30.74
C LYS A 136 6.09 5.18 -31.34
N ARG A 137 5.78 6.33 -30.75
CA ARG A 137 4.82 7.29 -31.27
C ARG A 137 5.52 8.54 -31.73
N ASN A 138 5.09 9.04 -32.88
CA ASN A 138 5.47 10.36 -33.32
C ASN A 138 4.92 11.41 -32.32
N PRO A 139 5.75 12.31 -31.77
CA PRO A 139 5.32 13.31 -30.80
C PRO A 139 4.34 14.34 -31.39
N GLU A 140 4.36 14.57 -32.70
CA GLU A 140 3.53 15.57 -33.38
C GLU A 140 2.20 14.98 -33.85
N SER A 141 2.22 13.82 -34.52
CA SER A 141 1.02 13.21 -35.10
C SER A 141 0.31 12.24 -34.16
N GLY A 142 0.99 11.74 -33.12
CA GLY A 142 0.48 10.70 -32.23
C GLY A 142 0.33 9.33 -32.89
N MET A 143 0.73 9.19 -34.15
CA MET A 143 0.69 7.92 -34.89
C MET A 143 1.80 6.97 -34.41
N ILE A 144 1.53 5.67 -34.52
CA ILE A 144 2.50 4.63 -34.17
C ILE A 144 3.45 4.46 -35.36
N GLU A 145 4.73 4.76 -35.16
CA GLU A 145 5.76 4.61 -36.20
C GLU A 145 6.34 3.20 -36.22
N GLY A 146 6.37 2.52 -35.07
CA GLY A 146 6.89 1.17 -34.99
C GLY A 146 6.93 0.57 -33.59
N LEU A 147 7.43 -0.66 -33.54
CA LEU A 147 7.64 -1.45 -32.33
C LEU A 147 9.13 -1.76 -32.20
N GLU A 148 9.70 -1.47 -31.04
CA GLU A 148 11.08 -1.81 -30.73
C GLU A 148 11.14 -2.78 -29.56
N LYS A 149 12.11 -3.69 -29.58
CA LYS A 149 12.36 -4.54 -28.41
C LYS A 149 13.00 -3.70 -27.32
N ARG A 150 12.43 -3.74 -26.12
CA ARG A 150 13.02 -3.05 -24.97
C ARG A 150 14.13 -3.91 -24.38
N ALA A 151 15.29 -3.32 -24.11
CA ALA A 151 16.33 -4.00 -23.33
C ALA A 151 15.83 -4.27 -21.90
N MET A 152 16.31 -5.35 -21.28
CA MET A 152 15.94 -5.64 -19.90
C MET A 152 16.80 -4.79 -18.97
N ASP A 153 16.18 -4.04 -18.08
CA ASP A 153 16.91 -3.30 -17.05
C ASP A 153 17.26 -4.23 -15.89
N GLU A 154 18.32 -3.92 -15.14
CA GLU A 154 18.75 -4.68 -13.95
C GLU A 154 17.61 -4.92 -12.95
N ILE A 155 16.75 -3.90 -12.76
CA ILE A 155 15.58 -4.00 -11.87
C ILE A 155 14.54 -4.99 -12.41
N ASP A 156 14.37 -5.11 -13.74
CA ASP A 156 13.46 -6.09 -14.34
C ASP A 156 13.98 -7.52 -14.15
N GLU A 157 15.30 -7.72 -14.20
CA GLU A 157 15.94 -8.99 -13.88
C GLU A 157 15.78 -9.36 -12.39
N LEU A 158 16.01 -8.42 -11.49
CA LEU A 158 15.79 -8.60 -10.04
C LEU A 158 14.33 -8.96 -9.74
N MET A 159 13.36 -8.32 -10.40
CA MET A 159 11.95 -8.64 -10.23
C MET A 159 11.62 -10.05 -10.73
N LYS A 160 12.21 -10.48 -11.87
CA LYS A 160 12.10 -11.87 -12.36
C LYS A 160 12.68 -12.87 -11.35
N LEU A 161 13.85 -12.59 -10.78
CA LEU A 161 14.47 -13.40 -9.73
C LEU A 161 13.56 -13.52 -8.51
N GLN A 162 13.06 -12.40 -7.98
CA GLN A 162 12.12 -12.41 -6.85
C GLN A 162 10.86 -13.26 -7.14
N ASN A 163 10.28 -13.13 -8.33
CA ASN A 163 9.11 -13.90 -8.74
C ASN A 163 9.43 -15.41 -8.84
N LYS A 164 10.60 -15.79 -9.35
CA LYS A 164 11.09 -17.17 -9.34
C LYS A 164 11.19 -17.69 -7.91
N HIS A 165 11.84 -16.96 -7.00
CA HIS A 165 12.02 -17.36 -5.60
C HIS A 165 10.68 -17.50 -4.84
N LYS A 166 9.72 -16.60 -5.06
CA LYS A 166 8.36 -16.70 -4.50
C LYS A 166 7.63 -17.98 -4.93
N ASN A 167 7.83 -18.39 -6.18
CA ASN A 167 7.18 -19.59 -6.72
C ASN A 167 7.84 -20.91 -6.26
N ILE A 168 9.12 -20.90 -5.90
CA ILE A 168 9.83 -22.07 -5.35
C ILE A 168 9.18 -22.54 -4.04
N GLY A 169 8.86 -21.62 -3.12
CA GLY A 169 8.19 -21.95 -1.86
C GLY A 169 6.81 -22.57 -2.05
N LYS A 170 6.03 -22.06 -3.01
CA LYS A 170 4.71 -22.60 -3.37
C LYS A 170 4.81 -24.00 -3.98
N LYS A 171 5.78 -24.23 -4.88
CA LYS A 171 6.02 -25.56 -5.48
C LYS A 171 6.46 -26.58 -4.43
N LYS A 172 7.34 -26.21 -3.49
CA LYS A 172 7.74 -27.06 -2.36
C LYS A 172 6.55 -27.44 -1.47
N LYS A 173 5.67 -26.48 -1.17
CA LYS A 173 4.46 -26.71 -0.36
C LYS A 173 3.45 -27.63 -1.07
N LYS A 174 3.26 -27.46 -2.39
CA LYS A 174 2.40 -28.35 -3.22
C LYS A 174 2.95 -29.78 -3.28
N LYS A 175 4.27 -29.97 -3.50
CA LYS A 175 4.90 -31.30 -3.45
C LYS A 175 4.75 -31.96 -2.08
N LYS A 176 4.96 -31.22 -0.98
CA LYS A 176 4.78 -31.73 0.38
C LYS A 176 3.34 -32.13 0.68
N ASN A 177 2.35 -31.41 0.14
CA ASN A 177 0.94 -31.75 0.29
C ASN A 177 0.52 -32.94 -0.58
N MET A 178 1.12 -33.13 -1.77
CA MET A 178 0.88 -34.31 -2.61
C MET A 178 1.47 -35.59 -2.01
N MET A 179 2.65 -35.53 -1.37
CA MET A 179 3.24 -36.68 -0.65
C MET A 179 2.56 -37.00 0.69
N LYS A 180 1.63 -36.15 1.16
CA LYS A 180 0.92 -36.32 2.44
C LYS A 180 -0.53 -36.78 2.30
N ARG A 181 -1.00 -36.97 1.07
CA ARG A 181 -2.31 -37.58 0.83
C ARG A 181 -2.09 -39.10 0.67
N PRO A 182 -2.77 -39.94 1.47
CA PRO A 182 -2.73 -41.39 1.30
C PRO A 182 -3.31 -41.81 -0.05
#